data_AF-A0A1M6ISU0-F1
#
_entry.id   AF-A0A1M6ISU0-F1
#
_cell.length_a   1.000
_cell.length_b   1.000
_cell.length_c   1.000
_cell.angle_alpha   90.00
_cell.angle_beta   90.00
_cell.angle_gamma   90.00
#
_symmetry.space_group_name_H-M   'P 1'
#
loop_
_entity.id
_entity.type
_entity.pdbx_description
1 polymer ?
#
loop_
_entity_poly.entity_id
_entity_poly.type
_entity_poly.pdbx_seq_one_letter_code
_entity_poly.pdbx_strand_id
1 'polypeptide(L)'
;MDKSTEELIKKRIIGIFPKLATDKNFKLTSPINPNYNCLAWACHYNDRWMQPPSITPPPLDSVVYWPEDAKQGMEIECLIDAFRTKGYELCDSWEYEDKYQKVALYVKKDSKTWTHAARELRNGFWTSKLGQGYDIQHGTPFTIEGDSYGEVYCIMKRIF
;
A
#
# COMPACT_ATOMS: atom_id res chain seq x y z
N MET A 1 -15.97 -0.26 17.37
CA MET A 1 -15.46 -1.63 17.56
C MET A 1 -15.04 -1.75 19.01
N ASP A 2 -15.44 -2.79 19.72
CA ASP A 2 -14.99 -2.99 21.09
C ASP A 2 -13.52 -3.47 21.12
N LYS A 3 -12.85 -3.29 22.26
CA LYS A 3 -11.43 -3.62 22.41
C LYS A 3 -11.11 -5.10 22.17
N SER A 4 -12.02 -6.01 22.51
CA SER A 4 -11.77 -7.45 22.32
C SER A 4 -11.77 -7.82 20.84
N THR A 5 -12.72 -7.26 20.07
CA THR A 5 -12.77 -7.44 18.62
C THR A 5 -11.53 -6.87 17.92
N GLU A 6 -11.09 -5.67 18.31
CA GLU A 6 -9.89 -5.04 17.74
C GLU A 6 -8.63 -5.89 17.97
N GLU A 7 -8.43 -6.41 19.18
CA GLU A 7 -7.28 -7.27 19.49
C GLU A 7 -7.29 -8.58 18.71
N LEU A 8 -8.46 -9.18 18.50
CA LEU A 8 -8.58 -10.39 17.67
C LEU A 8 -8.20 -10.11 16.20
N ILE A 9 -8.61 -8.95 15.67
CA ILE A 9 -8.26 -8.53 14.32
C ILE A 9 -6.74 -8.29 14.21
N LYS A 10 -6.17 -7.55 15.15
CA LYS A 10 -4.71 -7.32 15.20
C LYS A 10 -3.94 -8.63 15.23
N LYS A 11 -4.37 -9.60 16.04
CA LYS A 11 -3.75 -10.93 16.11
C LYS A 11 -3.79 -11.66 14.76
N ARG A 12 -4.90 -11.57 14.02
CA ARG A 12 -5.01 -12.14 12.66
C ARG A 12 -4.06 -11.45 11.67
N ILE A 13 -4.00 -10.13 11.71
CA ILE A 13 -3.10 -9.33 10.86
C ILE A 13 -1.64 -9.68 11.15
N ILE A 14 -1.25 -9.77 12.43
CA ILE A 14 0.10 -10.19 12.85
C ILE A 14 0.41 -11.62 12.38
N GLY A 15 -0.57 -12.51 12.34
CA GLY A 15 -0.38 -13.86 11.77
C GLY A 15 0.00 -13.85 10.28
N ILE A 16 -0.43 -12.83 9.53
CA ILE A 16 -0.08 -12.63 8.10
C ILE A 16 1.21 -11.83 7.95
N PHE A 17 1.42 -10.83 8.82
CA PHE A 17 2.58 -9.94 8.83
C PHE A 17 3.30 -9.98 10.19
N PRO A 18 4.14 -11.00 10.45
CA PRO A 18 4.72 -11.23 11.78
C PRO A 18 5.57 -10.06 12.30
N LYS A 19 6.19 -9.27 11.41
CA LYS A 19 7.00 -8.10 11.78
C LYS A 19 6.16 -7.00 12.46
N LEU A 20 4.84 -6.97 12.31
CA LEU A 20 3.96 -6.03 13.02
C LEU A 20 3.87 -6.33 14.53
N ALA A 21 4.22 -7.54 14.98
CA ALA A 21 4.16 -7.90 16.40
C ALA A 21 5.09 -7.04 17.28
N THR A 22 6.21 -6.59 16.73
CA THR A 22 7.21 -5.76 17.42
C THR A 22 7.11 -4.29 17.07
N ASP A 23 6.19 -3.92 16.18
CA ASP A 23 5.97 -2.55 15.75
C ASP A 23 5.07 -1.80 16.74
N LYS A 24 5.66 -0.91 17.53
CA LYS A 24 4.96 -0.07 18.50
C LYS A 24 4.00 0.94 17.87
N ASN A 25 4.13 1.19 16.56
CA ASN A 25 3.31 2.13 15.81
C ASN A 25 2.18 1.45 15.04
N PHE A 26 2.06 0.13 15.13
CA PHE A 26 1.00 -0.64 14.49
C PHE A 26 -0.37 -0.26 15.07
N LYS A 27 -1.26 0.22 14.20
CA LYS A 27 -2.65 0.57 14.56
C LYS A 27 -3.60 0.19 13.44
N LEU A 28 -4.81 -0.20 13.81
CA LEU A 28 -5.96 -0.20 12.89
C LEU A 28 -6.48 1.23 12.80
N THR A 29 -6.65 1.75 11.58
CA THR A 29 -7.02 3.16 11.36
C THR A 29 -8.38 3.33 10.70
N SER A 30 -9.01 2.25 10.25
CA SER A 30 -10.35 2.28 9.64
C SER A 30 -11.10 0.97 9.88
N PRO A 31 -12.44 0.94 9.72
CA PRO A 31 -13.20 -0.30 9.54
C PRO A 31 -12.90 -0.95 8.17
N ILE A 32 -13.37 -2.18 7.96
CA ILE A 32 -13.32 -2.82 6.64
C ILE A 32 -14.02 -1.93 5.60
N ASN A 33 -13.35 -1.68 4.48
CA ASN A 33 -13.93 -0.97 3.35
C ASN A 33 -13.46 -1.61 2.02
N PRO A 34 -14.35 -2.27 1.26
CA PRO A 34 -13.97 -2.91 0.00
C PRO A 34 -13.94 -1.95 -1.20
N ASN A 35 -14.30 -0.67 -1.05
CA ASN A 35 -14.47 0.26 -2.18
C ASN A 35 -13.15 0.79 -2.78
N TYR A 36 -12.01 0.49 -2.14
CA TYR A 36 -10.69 0.86 -2.65
C TYR A 36 -9.63 -0.15 -2.21
N ASN A 37 -8.55 -0.20 -2.97
CA ASN A 37 -7.41 -1.10 -2.76
C ASN A 37 -6.15 -0.35 -2.31
N CYS A 38 -5.04 -1.08 -2.15
CA CYS A 38 -3.76 -0.53 -1.71
C CYS A 38 -3.19 0.55 -2.63
N LEU A 39 -3.29 0.37 -3.94
CA LEU A 39 -2.80 1.36 -4.89
C LEU A 39 -3.61 2.66 -4.81
N ALA A 40 -4.93 2.55 -4.72
CA ALA A 40 -5.82 3.70 -4.52
C ALA A 40 -5.48 4.41 -3.22
N TRP A 41 -5.36 3.66 -2.13
CA TRP A 41 -5.00 4.21 -0.82
C TRP A 41 -3.66 4.94 -0.85
N ALA A 42 -2.63 4.34 -1.46
CA ALA A 42 -1.32 4.96 -1.61
C ALA A 42 -1.37 6.24 -2.46
N CYS A 43 -2.31 6.35 -3.39
CA CYS A 43 -2.58 7.54 -4.20
C CYS A 43 -3.59 8.54 -3.59
N HIS A 44 -3.96 8.39 -2.31
CA HIS A 44 -4.95 9.24 -1.60
C HIS A 44 -6.40 9.09 -2.09
N TYR A 45 -6.73 7.97 -2.72
CA TYR A 45 -8.11 7.62 -3.06
C TYR A 45 -8.69 6.63 -2.05
N ASN A 46 -9.93 6.88 -1.63
CA ASN A 46 -10.72 5.99 -0.75
C ASN A 46 -12.14 5.72 -1.30
N ASP A 47 -12.34 6.02 -2.59
CA ASP A 47 -13.62 6.01 -3.29
C ASP A 47 -13.58 5.18 -4.60
N ARG A 48 -12.42 4.59 -4.93
CA ARG A 48 -12.19 3.84 -6.16
C ARG A 48 -11.07 2.83 -5.99
N TRP A 49 -11.02 1.86 -6.89
CA TRP A 49 -9.88 0.97 -7.08
C TRP A 49 -8.90 1.58 -8.07
N MET A 50 -7.61 1.38 -7.80
CA MET A 50 -6.57 1.66 -8.78
C MET A 50 -5.95 0.33 -9.24
N GLN A 51 -6.14 -0.05 -10.50
CA GLN A 51 -5.57 -1.27 -11.08
C GLN A 51 -5.58 -1.22 -12.62
N PRO A 52 -4.61 -1.87 -13.29
CA PRO A 52 -4.62 -2.01 -14.75
C PRO A 52 -5.91 -2.69 -15.25
N PRO A 53 -6.46 -2.28 -16.41
CA PRO A 53 -7.64 -2.92 -17.01
C PRO A 53 -7.45 -4.40 -17.37
N SER A 54 -6.20 -4.86 -17.47
CA SER A 54 -5.86 -6.27 -17.73
C SER A 54 -6.09 -7.19 -16.52
N ILE A 55 -6.35 -6.63 -15.33
CA ILE A 55 -6.67 -7.39 -14.12
C ILE A 55 -8.19 -7.51 -14.00
N THR A 56 -8.66 -8.70 -13.59
CA THR A 56 -10.08 -8.93 -13.29
C THR A 56 -10.63 -7.81 -12.42
N PRO A 57 -11.75 -7.17 -12.83
CA PRO A 57 -12.32 -6.08 -12.07
C PRO A 57 -12.80 -6.57 -10.69
N PRO A 58 -12.78 -5.70 -9.66
CA PRO A 58 -13.50 -5.93 -8.41
C PRO A 58 -15.00 -6.20 -8.64
N PRO A 59 -15.75 -6.63 -7.60
CA PRO A 59 -17.18 -6.91 -7.71
C PRO A 59 -17.96 -5.77 -8.40
N LEU A 60 -19.04 -6.14 -9.11
CA LEU A 60 -19.94 -5.19 -9.78
C LEU A 60 -20.27 -4.04 -8.82
N ASP A 61 -20.06 -2.80 -9.25
CA ASP A 61 -20.25 -1.50 -8.55
C ASP A 61 -18.97 -0.76 -8.10
N SER A 62 -17.79 -1.34 -8.25
CA SER A 62 -16.53 -0.63 -7.95
C SER A 62 -16.06 0.26 -9.11
N VAL A 63 -15.76 1.53 -8.83
CA VAL A 63 -15.07 2.42 -9.79
C VAL A 63 -13.62 1.97 -9.91
N VAL A 64 -13.16 1.69 -11.13
CA VAL A 64 -11.78 1.27 -11.41
C VAL A 64 -11.06 2.35 -12.21
N TYR A 65 -9.85 2.67 -11.79
CA TYR A 65 -9.01 3.68 -12.40
C TYR A 65 -7.59 3.15 -12.66
N TRP A 66 -7.03 3.51 -13.80
CA TRP A 66 -5.59 3.44 -14.05
C TRP A 66 -5.20 4.68 -14.86
N PRO A 67 -4.04 5.30 -14.62
CA PRO A 67 -3.60 6.44 -15.43
C PRO A 67 -3.46 6.03 -16.91
N GLU A 68 -4.06 6.79 -17.82
CA GLU A 68 -4.07 6.46 -19.26
C GLU A 68 -2.66 6.44 -19.86
N ASP A 69 -1.80 7.37 -19.41
CA ASP A 69 -0.42 7.50 -19.87
C ASP A 69 0.54 6.46 -19.26
N ALA A 70 0.09 5.67 -18.29
CA ALA A 70 0.92 4.67 -17.64
C ALA A 70 0.92 3.33 -18.38
N LYS A 71 2.09 2.69 -18.42
CA LYS A 71 2.23 1.30 -18.85
C LYS A 71 1.25 0.39 -18.11
N GLN A 72 0.76 -0.62 -18.83
CA GLN A 72 -0.22 -1.58 -18.34
C GLN A 72 0.44 -2.90 -17.95
N GLY A 73 -0.03 -3.52 -16.87
CA GLY A 73 0.34 -4.87 -16.50
C GLY A 73 0.82 -5.01 -15.06
N MET A 74 1.25 -6.23 -14.74
CA MET A 74 1.66 -6.62 -13.39
C MET A 74 3.16 -6.46 -13.13
N GLU A 75 3.94 -6.08 -14.13
CA GLU A 75 5.39 -5.82 -13.95
C GLU A 75 5.59 -4.53 -13.16
N ILE A 76 6.56 -4.54 -12.23
CA ILE A 76 6.84 -3.42 -11.33
C ILE A 76 7.11 -2.12 -12.07
N GLU A 77 7.71 -2.18 -13.26
CA GLU A 77 7.93 -1.03 -14.12
C GLU A 77 6.62 -0.32 -14.52
N CYS A 78 5.51 -1.04 -14.65
CA CYS A 78 4.19 -0.47 -14.92
C CYS A 78 3.65 0.32 -13.71
N LEU A 79 3.89 -0.21 -12.50
CA LEU A 79 3.48 0.47 -11.28
C LEU A 79 4.33 1.72 -11.03
N ILE A 80 5.64 1.64 -11.23
CA ILE A 80 6.55 2.80 -11.17
C ILE A 80 6.07 3.89 -12.16
N ASP A 81 5.73 3.51 -13.39
CA ASP A 81 5.22 4.42 -14.40
C ASP A 81 3.90 5.08 -13.98
N ALA A 82 2.97 4.31 -13.40
CA ALA A 82 1.73 4.83 -12.85
C ALA A 82 1.96 5.86 -11.73
N PHE A 83 2.90 5.61 -10.81
CA PHE A 83 3.25 6.58 -9.77
C PHE A 83 3.98 7.82 -10.33
N ARG A 84 4.76 7.68 -11.40
CA ARG A 84 5.35 8.85 -12.12
C ARG A 84 4.30 9.80 -12.66
N THR A 85 3.18 9.28 -13.18
CA THR A 85 2.04 10.14 -13.60
C THR A 85 1.46 10.98 -12.46
N LYS A 86 1.75 10.62 -11.21
CA LYS A 86 1.32 11.32 -9.98
C LYS A 86 2.42 12.21 -9.38
N GLY A 87 3.52 12.43 -10.12
CA GLY A 87 4.64 13.27 -9.73
C GLY A 87 5.65 12.59 -8.81
N TYR A 88 5.61 11.26 -8.67
CA TYR A 88 6.61 10.54 -7.90
C TYR A 88 7.84 10.20 -8.73
N GLU A 89 9.01 10.33 -8.11
CA GLU A 89 10.30 9.96 -8.67
C GLU A 89 10.98 8.91 -7.77
N LEU A 90 11.89 8.11 -8.33
CA LEU A 90 12.64 7.12 -7.54
C LEU A 90 13.45 7.78 -6.43
N CYS A 91 13.51 7.12 -5.28
CA CYS A 91 14.23 7.57 -4.12
C CYS A 91 15.00 6.41 -3.48
N ASP A 92 16.25 6.66 -3.11
CA ASP A 92 17.12 5.64 -2.50
C ASP A 92 16.91 5.48 -0.98
N SER A 93 16.10 6.33 -0.36
CA SER A 93 15.86 6.33 1.09
C SER A 93 14.38 6.25 1.43
N TRP A 94 14.07 5.43 2.43
CA TRP A 94 12.75 5.34 3.07
C TRP A 94 12.61 6.30 4.26
N GLU A 95 13.71 6.92 4.71
CA GLU A 95 13.73 7.77 5.90
C GLU A 95 12.90 9.04 5.68
N TYR A 96 12.22 9.50 6.72
CA TYR A 96 11.32 10.65 6.64
C TYR A 96 12.04 11.95 6.22
N GLU A 97 11.40 12.69 5.31
CA GLU A 97 11.84 14.03 4.89
C GLU A 97 10.63 14.97 4.94
N ASP A 98 10.68 16.04 5.75
CA ASP A 98 9.55 16.95 6.03
C ASP A 98 8.82 17.50 4.79
N LYS A 99 9.53 17.68 3.67
CA LYS A 99 8.99 18.24 2.42
C LYS A 99 8.46 17.20 1.43
N TYR A 100 8.69 15.92 1.68
CA TYR A 100 8.41 14.87 0.72
C TYR A 100 7.45 13.84 1.29
N GLN A 101 6.55 13.38 0.44
CA GLN A 101 5.77 12.18 0.68
C GLN A 101 6.40 11.00 -0.04
N LYS A 102 6.66 9.92 0.70
CA LYS A 102 7.14 8.67 0.12
C LYS A 102 6.04 7.64 -0.12
N VAL A 103 6.29 6.75 -1.07
CA VAL A 103 5.57 5.50 -1.29
C VAL A 103 6.56 4.37 -1.43
N ALA A 104 6.19 3.19 -0.95
CA ALA A 104 6.94 1.96 -1.09
C ALA A 104 6.16 1.03 -2.00
N LEU A 105 6.81 0.53 -3.04
CA LEU A 105 6.21 -0.42 -3.99
C LEU A 105 6.77 -1.81 -3.72
N TYR A 106 5.89 -2.80 -3.66
CA TYR A 106 6.25 -4.16 -3.28
C TYR A 106 6.13 -5.10 -4.47
N VAL A 107 7.01 -6.09 -4.51
CA VAL A 107 6.97 -7.18 -5.47
C VAL A 107 6.92 -8.52 -4.75
N LYS A 108 6.33 -9.51 -5.42
CA LYS A 108 6.47 -10.90 -4.98
C LYS A 108 7.95 -11.26 -4.95
N LYS A 109 8.37 -11.98 -3.90
CA LYS A 109 9.74 -12.46 -3.74
C LYS A 109 10.19 -13.24 -4.98
N ASP A 110 11.44 -13.02 -5.39
CA ASP A 110 12.05 -13.65 -6.57
C ASP A 110 11.29 -13.39 -7.89
N SER A 111 10.58 -12.26 -7.97
CA SER A 111 9.75 -11.86 -9.12
C SER A 111 9.78 -10.34 -9.31
N LYS A 112 9.34 -9.90 -10.49
CA LYS A 112 9.07 -8.49 -10.81
C LYS A 112 7.58 -8.14 -10.77
N THR A 113 6.73 -9.09 -10.41
CA THR A 113 5.29 -8.88 -10.31
C THR A 113 4.97 -8.06 -9.07
N TRP A 114 4.41 -6.86 -9.23
CA TRP A 114 4.02 -6.03 -8.10
C TRP A 114 2.81 -6.63 -7.36
N THR A 115 2.72 -6.34 -6.07
CA THR A 115 1.74 -6.95 -5.15
C THR A 115 1.03 -5.92 -4.28
N HIS A 116 1.72 -4.84 -3.90
CA HIS A 116 1.24 -3.89 -2.91
C HIS A 116 1.89 -2.51 -3.07
N ALA A 117 1.27 -1.50 -2.47
CA ALA A 117 1.89 -0.19 -2.25
C ALA A 117 1.51 0.35 -0.86
N ALA A 118 2.47 0.99 -0.20
CA ALA A 118 2.28 1.69 1.06
C ALA A 118 2.69 3.16 0.89
N ARG A 119 2.12 4.04 1.71
CA ARG A 119 2.40 5.47 1.68
C ARG A 119 2.87 5.98 3.04
N GLU A 120 3.82 6.89 3.03
CA GLU A 120 4.25 7.64 4.20
C GLU A 120 3.24 8.74 4.59
N LEU A 121 2.98 8.83 5.89
CA LEU A 121 2.17 9.85 6.55
C LEU A 121 3.06 11.03 6.97
N ARG A 122 2.46 12.20 7.16
CA ARG A 122 3.19 13.41 7.59
C ARG A 122 3.89 13.28 8.94
N ASN A 123 3.53 12.29 9.75
CA ASN A 123 4.17 11.99 11.03
C ASN A 123 5.36 11.02 10.91
N GLY A 124 5.79 10.66 9.69
CA GLY A 124 6.90 9.75 9.42
C GLY A 124 6.56 8.26 9.56
N PHE A 125 5.32 7.92 9.92
CA PHE A 125 4.83 6.55 9.89
C PHE A 125 4.30 6.19 8.50
N TRP A 126 4.03 4.91 8.30
CA TRP A 126 3.55 4.37 7.05
C TRP A 126 2.10 3.90 7.20
N THR A 127 1.37 3.92 6.08
CA THR A 127 -0.01 3.43 6.02
C THR A 127 -0.22 2.50 4.82
N SER A 128 -1.05 1.49 5.04
CA SER A 128 -1.39 0.47 4.05
C SER A 128 -2.86 0.07 4.15
N LYS A 129 -3.51 -0.10 3.00
CA LYS A 129 -4.81 -0.77 2.89
C LYS A 129 -4.58 -2.27 2.72
N LEU A 130 -5.10 -3.08 3.65
CA LEU A 130 -4.91 -4.53 3.62
C LEU A 130 -5.95 -5.22 2.73
N GLY A 131 -5.68 -5.26 1.42
CA GLY A 131 -6.61 -5.81 0.43
C GLY A 131 -7.98 -5.12 0.50
N GLN A 132 -9.06 -5.89 0.61
CA GLN A 132 -10.42 -5.35 0.81
C GLN A 132 -10.75 -5.06 2.30
N GLY A 133 -9.82 -5.32 3.21
CA GLY A 133 -10.01 -5.22 4.66
C GLY A 133 -9.75 -3.82 5.24
N TYR A 134 -8.97 -3.78 6.32
CA TYR A 134 -8.68 -2.59 7.13
C TYR A 134 -7.55 -1.74 6.55
N ASP A 135 -7.54 -0.45 6.89
CA ASP A 135 -6.31 0.34 6.86
C ASP A 135 -5.53 0.15 8.14
N ILE A 136 -4.21 0.18 7.99
CA ILE A 136 -3.29 0.16 9.10
C ILE A 136 -2.32 1.33 9.04
N GLN A 137 -1.84 1.73 10.21
CA GLN A 137 -0.58 2.44 10.38
C GLN A 137 0.49 1.42 10.79
N HIS A 138 1.72 1.63 10.36
CA HIS A 138 2.90 0.86 10.74
C HIS A 138 4.16 1.73 10.70
N GLY A 139 5.23 1.30 11.37
CA GLY A 139 6.39 2.13 11.65
C GLY A 139 7.35 2.32 10.48
N THR A 140 7.51 1.30 9.63
CA THR A 140 8.44 1.32 8.49
C THR A 140 7.81 0.56 7.32
N PRO A 141 8.18 0.82 6.06
CA PRO A 141 7.58 0.10 4.94
C PRO A 141 7.87 -1.42 5.01
N PHE A 142 8.89 -1.84 5.75
CA PHE A 142 9.32 -3.22 5.82
C PHE A 142 8.48 -4.11 6.76
N THR A 143 7.65 -3.52 7.64
CA THR A 143 6.89 -4.29 8.65
C THR A 143 5.74 -5.11 8.07
N ILE A 144 5.36 -4.86 6.82
CA ILE A 144 4.32 -5.62 6.10
C ILE A 144 4.89 -6.49 4.98
N GLU A 145 6.21 -6.66 4.92
CA GLU A 145 6.83 -7.65 4.05
C GLU A 145 6.55 -9.07 4.54
N GLY A 146 6.56 -10.03 3.62
CA GLY A 146 6.31 -11.44 3.87
C GLY A 146 5.52 -12.07 2.72
N ASP A 147 5.13 -13.32 2.84
CA ASP A 147 4.58 -14.09 1.72
C ASP A 147 3.35 -13.46 1.04
N SER A 148 2.57 -12.67 1.77
CA SER A 148 1.38 -12.00 1.23
C SER A 148 1.70 -10.83 0.31
N TYR A 149 2.68 -9.98 0.65
CA TYR A 149 3.01 -8.77 -0.13
C TYR A 149 4.41 -8.81 -0.74
N GLY A 150 5.19 -9.84 -0.44
CA GLY A 150 6.60 -9.94 -0.81
C GLY A 150 7.45 -8.89 -0.11
N GLU A 151 8.30 -8.20 -0.85
CA GLU A 151 9.33 -7.30 -0.34
C GLU A 151 9.27 -5.92 -1.00
N VAL A 152 9.75 -4.89 -0.29
CA VAL A 152 9.87 -3.55 -0.86
C VAL A 152 10.88 -3.59 -2.01
N TYR A 153 10.42 -3.29 -3.22
CA TYR A 153 11.25 -3.21 -4.41
C TYR A 153 11.93 -1.85 -4.53
N CYS A 154 11.16 -0.77 -4.34
CA CYS A 154 11.68 0.58 -4.42
C CYS A 154 10.86 1.55 -3.58
N ILE A 155 11.49 2.67 -3.24
CA ILE A 155 10.84 3.85 -2.67
C ILE A 155 10.72 4.89 -3.78
N MET A 156 9.61 5.61 -3.79
CA MET A 156 9.43 6.79 -4.62
C MET A 156 8.99 7.96 -3.76
N LYS A 157 9.32 9.18 -4.16
CA LYS A 157 8.94 10.40 -3.44
C LYS A 157 8.37 11.48 -4.35
N ARG A 158 7.53 12.34 -3.79
CA ARG A 158 7.07 13.59 -4.39
C ARG A 158 7.02 14.69 -3.34
N ILE A 159 6.99 15.95 -3.77
CA ILE A 159 6.73 17.07 -2.86
C ILE A 159 5.28 16.96 -2.34
N PHE A 160 5.07 17.26 -1.06
CA PHE A 160 3.73 17.27 -0.43
C PHE A 160 2.71 18.20 -1.10
#